data_AF-A0A958J4L6-F1
#
_entry.id   AF-A0A958J4L6-F1
#
_cell.length_a   1.000
_cell.length_b   1.000
_cell.length_c   1.000
_cell.angle_alpha   90.00
_cell.angle_beta   90.00
_cell.angle_gamma   90.00
#
_symmetry.space_group_name_H-M   'P 1'
#
loop_
_entity.id
_entity.type
_entity.pdbx_description
1 polymer ?
#
loop_
_entity_poly.entity_id
_entity_poly.type
_entity_poly.pdbx_seq_one_letter_code
_entity_poly.pdbx_strand_id
1 'polypeptide(L)' 'MELTLSKNDLNRAINITQSVVERKTTMPILANVLISATENHLRVSATDFEITAVVAVKAKVKSTGSTRVSV' A
#
# COMPACT_ATOMS: atom_id res chain seq x y z
N MET A 1 -9.22 -11.11 -0.41
CA MET A 1 -9.19 -9.67 -0.72
C MET A 1 -9.71 -9.44 -2.12
N GLU A 2 -10.81 -8.71 -2.26
CA GLU A 2 -11.42 -8.33 -3.55
C GLU A 2 -11.99 -6.91 -3.40
N LEU A 3 -11.57 -5.99 -4.28
CA LEU A 3 -11.98 -4.58 -4.22
C LEU A 3 -11.94 -3.92 -5.60
N THR A 4 -12.66 -2.81 -5.76
CA THR A 4 -12.68 -2.00 -6.98
C THR A 4 -12.47 -0.53 -6.63
N LEU A 5 -11.57 0.14 -7.34
CA LEU A 5 -11.24 1.55 -7.11
C LEU A 5 -10.81 2.23 -8.41
N SER A 6 -10.66 3.56 -8.36
CA SER A 6 -10.10 4.34 -9.45
C SER A 6 -8.62 3.98 -9.68
N LYS A 7 -8.24 3.76 -10.94
CA LYS A 7 -6.85 3.56 -11.35
C LYS A 7 -5.96 4.74 -10.93
N ASN A 8 -6.48 5.97 -11.04
CA ASN A 8 -5.72 7.18 -10.69
C ASN A 8 -5.44 7.26 -9.19
N ASP A 9 -6.43 6.88 -8.37
CA ASP A 9 -6.27 6.86 -6.92
C ASP A 9 -5.28 5.78 -6.48
N LEU A 10 -5.35 4.59 -7.10
CA LEU A 10 -4.38 3.52 -6.85
C LEU A 10 -2.95 3.96 -7.20
N ASN A 11 -2.76 4.51 -8.41
CA ASN A 11 -1.44 4.98 -8.85
C ASN A 11 -0.88 6.06 -7.93
N ARG A 12 -1.72 6.99 -7.48
CA ARG A 12 -1.31 8.02 -6.52
C ARG A 12 -0.86 7.41 -5.19
N ALA A 13 -1.62 6.47 -4.64
CA ALA A 13 -1.29 5.82 -3.38
C ALA A 13 0.03 5.02 -3.46
N ILE A 14 0.24 4.29 -4.56
CA ILE A 14 1.48 3.53 -4.80
C ILE A 14 2.67 4.47 -4.98
N ASN A 15 2.55 5.51 -5.80
CA ASN A 15 3.66 6.45 -6.05
C ASN A 15 4.15 7.15 -4.78
N ILE A 16 3.24 7.53 -3.88
CA ILE A 16 3.59 8.18 -2.60
C ILE A 16 4.24 7.17 -1.64
N THR A 17 3.75 5.93 -1.60
CA THR A 17 4.25 4.95 -0.62
C THR A 17 5.55 4.30 -1.07
N GLN A 18 5.74 4.05 -2.36
CA GLN A 18 6.96 3.46 -2.90
C GLN A 18 8.19 4.37 -2.75
N SER A 19 8.02 5.69 -2.58
CA SER A 19 9.15 6.61 -2.40
C SER A 19 9.87 6.45 -1.06
N VAL A 20 9.23 5.78 -0.10
CA VAL A 20 9.81 5.46 1.22
C VAL A 20 10.40 4.05 1.25
N VAL A 21 10.26 3.28 0.16
CA VAL A 21 10.77 1.90 0.10
C VAL A 21 12.27 1.90 -0.20
N GLU A 22 13.07 1.38 0.73
CA GLU A 22 14.51 1.16 0.54
C GLU A 22 14.76 -0.14 -0.25
N ARG A 23 15.27 -0.03 -1.47
CA ARG A 23 15.49 -1.19 -2.37
C ARG A 23 16.80 -1.93 -2.10
N LYS A 24 17.77 -1.30 -1.42
CA LYS A 24 19.08 -1.89 -1.10
C LYS A 24 19.15 -2.48 0.32
N THR A 25 18.00 -2.67 0.96
CA THR A 25 17.92 -3.23 2.32
C THR A 25 18.23 -4.74 2.36
N THR A 26 18.87 -5.19 3.44
CA THR A 26 19.06 -6.62 3.74
C THR A 26 17.79 -7.29 4.27
N MET A 27 16.71 -6.51 4.49
CA MET A 27 15.42 -6.99 5.00
C MET A 27 14.35 -6.91 3.89
N PRO A 28 14.12 -8.01 3.12
CA PRO A 28 13.21 -8.01 1.97
C PRO A 28 11.77 -7.56 2.28
N ILE A 29 11.33 -7.69 3.54
CA ILE A 29 9.99 -7.27 3.96
C ILE A 29 9.77 -5.75 3.84
N LEU A 30 10.84 -4.95 3.92
CA LEU A 30 10.80 -3.49 3.81
C LEU A 30 10.83 -3.02 2.35
N ALA A 31 11.18 -3.91 1.41
CA ALA A 31 11.10 -3.66 -0.02
C ALA A 31 9.66 -3.73 -0.58
N ASN A 32 8.67 -3.91 0.31
CA ASN A 32 7.27 -4.13 -0.06
C ASN A 32 6.37 -3.02 0.49
N VAL A 33 5.27 -2.76 -0.21
CA VAL A 33 4.15 -1.98 0.33
C VAL A 33 3.13 -2.92 0.97
N LEU A 34 2.56 -2.51 2.10
CA LEU A 34 1.38 -3.14 2.69
C LEU A 34 0.13 -2.55 2.06
N ILE A 35 -0.72 -3.42 1.52
CA ILE A 35 -2.03 -3.10 0.99
C ILE A 35 -3.07 -3.70 1.95
N SER A 36 -3.97 -2.88 2.46
CA SER A 36 -5.03 -3.29 3.38
C SER A 36 -6.39 -2.75 2.93
N ALA A 37 -7.33 -3.64 2.68
CA ALA A 37 -8.69 -3.33 2.28
C ALA A 37 -9.62 -3.45 3.49
N THR A 38 -10.16 -2.33 3.96
CA THR A 38 -11.04 -2.25 5.14
C THR A 38 -12.24 -1.37 4.83
N GLU A 39 -13.44 -1.88 5.12
CA GLU A 39 -14.72 -1.17 4.89
C GLU A 39 -14.83 -0.59 3.47
N ASN A 40 -14.67 0.72 3.30
CA ASN A 40 -14.80 1.45 2.04
C ASN A 40 -13.49 2.09 1.56
N HIS A 41 -12.35 1.61 2.08
CA HIS A 41 -11.04 2.18 1.80
C HIS A 41 -9.99 1.12 1.51
N LEU A 42 -9.07 1.48 0.63
CA LEU A 42 -7.78 0.84 0.48
C LEU A 42 -6.73 1.70 1.18
N ARG A 43 -6.05 1.13 2.16
CA ARG A 43 -4.88 1.72 2.82
C ARG A 43 -3.63 1.10 2.23
N VAL A 44 -2.72 1.95 1.75
CA VAL A 44 -1.39 1.56 1.29
C VAL A 44 -0.38 2.18 2.23
N SER A 45 0.61 1.40 2.67
CA SER A 45 1.67 1.91 3.56
C SER A 45 3.02 1.25 3.31
N ALA A 46 4.09 2.01 3.53
CA ALA A 46 5.47 1.54 3.49
C ALA A 46 6.29 2.25 4.56
N THR A 47 7.41 1.63 4.95
CA THR A 47 8.33 2.20 5.95
C THR A 47 9.75 1.68 5.75
N ASP A 48 10.72 2.51 6.10
CA ASP A 48 12.16 2.22 6.21
C ASP A 48 12.66 2.26 7.67
N PHE A 49 11.74 2.18 8.65
CA PHE A 49 11.90 2.42 10.09
C PHE A 49 11.98 3.87 10.55
N GLU A 50 12.47 4.79 9.73
CA GLU A 50 12.56 6.20 10.10
C GLU A 50 11.29 6.95 9.70
N ILE A 51 10.80 6.64 8.50
CA ILE A 51 9.66 7.27 7.87
C ILE A 51 8.61 6.20 7.59
N THR A 52 7.35 6.55 7.82
CA THR A 52 6.21 5.72 7.41
C THR A 52 5.28 6.56 6.54
N ALA A 53 5.12 6.16 5.27
CA ALA A 53 4.09 6.71 4.40
C ALA A 53 2.81 5.90 4.53
N VAL A 54 1.67 6.59 4.68
CA VAL A 54 0.34 5.98 4.71
C VAL A 54 -0.59 6.78 3.81
N VAL A 55 -1.23 6.11 2.86
CA VAL A 55 -2.24 6.73 2.00
C VAL A 55 -3.51 5.89 2.05
N ALA A 56 -4.65 6.54 2.26
CA ALA A 56 -5.97 5.93 2.17
C ALA A 56 -6.71 6.48 0.95
N VAL A 57 -7.27 5.59 0.15
CA VAL A 57 -8.11 5.94 -1.00
C VAL A 57 -9.45 5.23 -0.91
N LYS A 58 -10.51 5.86 -1.40
CA LYS A 58 -11.84 5.25 -1.44
C LYS A 58 -11.83 4.04 -2.37
N ALA A 59 -12.40 2.94 -1.92
CA ALA A 59 -12.51 1.71 -2.69
C ALA A 59 -13.81 0.99 -2.33
N LYS A 60 -14.45 0.38 -3.30
CA LYS A 60 -15.56 -0.56 -3.07
C LYS A 60 -14.96 -1.91 -2.70
N VAL A 61 -14.98 -2.27 -1.43
CA VAL A 61 -14.42 -3.54 -0.95
C VAL A 61 -15.51 -4.60 -0.93
N LYS A 62 -15.29 -5.72 -1.62
CA LYS A 62 -16.18 -6.90 -1.59
C LYS A 62 -15.71 -7.93 -0.57
N SER A 63 -14.40 -8.09 -0.44
CA SER A 63 -13.77 -8.96 0.56
C SER A 63 -12.57 -8.22 1.16
N THR A 64 -12.63 -8.01 2.47
CA THR A 64 -11.53 -7.41 3.24
C THR A 64 -10.29 -8.30 3.21
N GLY A 65 -9.17 -7.73 3.63
CA GLY A 65 -7.93 -8.46 3.79
C GLY A 65 -6.74 -7.55 3.58
N SER A 66 -5.56 -8.10 3.84
CA SER A 66 -4.31 -7.41 3.63
C SER A 66 -3.29 -8.33 2.99
N THR A 67 -2.39 -7.73 2.22
CA THR A 67 -1.26 -8.42 1.63
C THR A 67 -0.09 -7.45 1.47
N ARG A 68 1.13 -7.98 1.41
CA ARG A 68 2.29 -7.20 1.00
C ARG A 68 2.61 -7.49 -0.45
N VAL A 69 2.92 -6.44 -1.20
CA VAL A 69 3.27 -6.52 -2.62
C VAL A 69 4.60 -5.82 -2.83
N SER A 70 5.49 -6.46 -3.60
CA SER A 70 6.76 -5.87 -4.01
C SER A 70 6.52 -4.77 -5.03
N VAL A 71 7.18 -3.63 -4.85
CA VAL A 71 7.13 -2.44 -5.74
C VAL A 71 8.46 -2.21 -6.44
#